data_AF-A0A1G8XWT3-F1
#
_entry.id   AF-A0A1G8XWT3-F1
#
_cell.length_a   1.000
_cell.length_b   1.000
_cell.length_c   1.000
_cell.angle_alpha   90.00
_cell.angle_beta   90.00
_cell.angle_gamma   90.00
#
_symmetry.space_group_name_H-M   'P 1'
#
loop_
_entity.id
_entity.type
_entity.pdbx_description
1 polymer ?
#
loop_
_entity_poly.entity_id
_entity_poly.type
_entity_poly.pdbx_seq_one_letter_code
_entity_poly.pdbx_strand_id
1 'polypeptide(L)'
;AQIAHEVGALFLVDMAHIAGIVVAGLHPNPVPYAHFVTTTTHKTLRGPRGGVILCKKTWAQAIDKAVFPATQGGPFMHIIAAKAVAFKEAAQPEFKTYIENVIRNAKILAEALMAEGLCVVTGGTDNHIILIDLRNIGLTGKEAQQLLDDIGVTVNKNAIPFDTNSPLVTSGIRLGTPAVTTRGMGVEEMKEIARIIALTLKNPQQSAVQEQMKGKVKEITSRFPLYDARTND
;
A
#
# COMPACT_ATOMS: atom_id res chain seq x y z
N ALA A 1 -0.51 22.20 -8.44
CA ALA A 1 -1.23 22.89 -9.54
C ALA A 1 -0.76 24.33 -9.71
N GLN A 2 -0.91 25.21 -8.70
CA GLN A 2 -0.50 26.62 -8.80
C GLN A 2 0.95 26.82 -9.26
N ILE A 3 1.91 26.16 -8.61
CA ILE A 3 3.34 26.24 -8.99
C ILE A 3 3.56 25.82 -10.46
N ALA A 4 2.93 24.74 -10.91
CA ALA A 4 3.06 24.27 -12.29
C ALA A 4 2.49 25.30 -13.29
N HIS A 5 1.37 25.93 -12.95
CA HIS A 5 0.80 27.01 -13.76
C HIS A 5 1.70 28.24 -13.81
N GLU A 6 2.24 28.66 -12.66
CA GLU A 6 3.12 29.81 -12.52
C GLU A 6 4.38 29.69 -13.38
N VAL A 7 4.95 28.49 -13.50
CA VAL A 7 6.16 28.24 -14.30
C VAL A 7 5.88 27.70 -15.72
N GLY A 8 4.61 27.63 -16.13
CA GLY A 8 4.21 27.12 -17.45
C GLY A 8 4.44 25.63 -17.68
N ALA A 9 4.53 24.83 -16.61
CA ALA A 9 4.75 23.39 -16.67
C ALA A 9 3.45 22.58 -16.76
N LEU A 10 3.52 21.42 -17.43
CA LEU A 10 2.47 20.41 -17.38
C LEU A 10 2.44 19.75 -16.01
N PHE A 11 1.23 19.50 -15.51
CA PHE A 11 0.99 18.91 -14.19
C PHE A 11 0.41 17.50 -14.33
N LEU A 12 1.20 16.51 -13.91
CA LEU A 12 0.83 15.11 -13.84
C LEU A 12 0.69 14.68 -12.38
N VAL A 13 -0.34 13.90 -12.08
CA VAL A 13 -0.51 13.23 -10.79
C VAL A 13 -0.50 11.72 -11.00
N ASP A 14 0.44 11.01 -10.38
CA ASP A 14 0.35 9.55 -10.27
C ASP A 14 -0.33 9.18 -8.95
N MET A 15 -1.55 8.67 -9.03
CA MET A 15 -2.35 8.27 -7.87
C MET A 15 -2.32 6.77 -7.61
N ALA A 16 -1.37 6.01 -8.20
CA ALA A 16 -1.34 4.55 -8.18
C ALA A 16 -1.59 3.93 -6.80
N HIS A 17 -1.01 4.48 -5.74
CA HIS A 17 -1.18 3.96 -4.38
C HIS A 17 -2.56 4.29 -3.78
N ILE A 18 -3.11 5.47 -4.07
CA ILE A 18 -4.30 6.02 -3.41
C ILE A 18 -5.55 6.00 -4.29
N ALA A 19 -5.50 5.39 -5.48
CA ALA A 19 -6.60 5.41 -6.45
C ALA A 19 -7.94 4.92 -5.86
N GLY A 20 -7.93 3.84 -5.07
CA GLY A 20 -9.14 3.38 -4.38
C GLY A 20 -9.67 4.41 -3.38
N ILE A 21 -8.77 5.13 -2.70
CA ILE A 21 -9.12 6.18 -1.73
C ILE A 21 -9.75 7.39 -2.42
N VAL A 22 -9.18 7.80 -3.56
CA VAL A 22 -9.72 8.88 -4.39
C VAL A 22 -11.11 8.51 -4.92
N VAL A 23 -11.30 7.30 -5.45
CA VAL A 23 -12.59 6.84 -5.98
C VAL A 23 -13.65 6.74 -4.88
N ALA A 24 -13.27 6.34 -3.66
CA ALA A 24 -14.17 6.32 -2.51
C ALA A 24 -14.53 7.72 -1.96
N GLY A 25 -13.93 8.79 -2.49
CA GLY A 25 -14.17 10.16 -2.05
C GLY A 25 -13.51 10.51 -0.70
N LEU A 26 -12.49 9.75 -0.28
CA LEU A 26 -11.81 9.90 1.01
C LEU A 26 -10.42 10.54 0.88
N HIS A 27 -10.10 11.04 -0.31
CA HIS A 27 -8.92 11.84 -0.61
C HIS A 27 -9.28 12.85 -1.72
N PRO A 28 -8.67 14.05 -1.75
CA PRO A 28 -8.89 15.01 -2.83
C PRO A 28 -8.76 14.41 -4.22
N ASN A 29 -9.73 14.71 -5.08
CA ASN A 29 -9.75 14.28 -6.48
C ASN A 29 -8.76 15.13 -7.30
N PRO A 30 -7.71 14.54 -7.90
CA PRO A 30 -6.74 15.30 -8.70
C PRO A 30 -7.22 15.65 -10.11
N VAL A 31 -8.26 14.99 -10.63
CA VAL A 31 -8.72 15.09 -12.03
C VAL A 31 -9.14 16.51 -12.46
N PRO A 32 -9.80 17.31 -11.60
CA PRO A 32 -10.11 18.70 -11.95
C PRO A 32 -8.85 19.54 -12.20
N TYR A 33 -7.77 19.29 -11.46
CA TYR A 33 -6.59 20.16 -11.37
C TYR A 33 -5.41 19.74 -12.25
N ALA A 34 -5.28 18.45 -12.55
CA ALA A 34 -4.16 17.91 -13.32
C ALA A 34 -4.45 17.89 -14.83
N HIS A 35 -3.38 18.02 -15.63
CA HIS A 35 -3.45 17.78 -17.08
C HIS A 35 -3.55 16.28 -17.38
N PHE A 36 -2.83 15.50 -16.57
CA PHE A 36 -2.75 14.04 -16.66
C PHE A 36 -2.89 13.43 -15.26
N VAL A 37 -3.65 12.35 -15.15
CA VAL A 37 -3.66 11.50 -13.96
C VAL A 37 -3.35 10.07 -14.38
N THR A 38 -2.27 9.51 -13.87
CA THR A 38 -1.90 8.11 -14.09
C THR A 38 -2.23 7.29 -12.85
N THR A 39 -2.54 6.01 -13.06
CA THR A 39 -2.71 5.09 -11.93
C THR A 39 -2.48 3.65 -12.34
N THR A 40 -2.05 2.83 -11.38
CA THR A 40 -2.19 1.38 -11.45
C THR A 40 -3.58 0.92 -11.03
N THR A 41 -4.00 -0.27 -11.46
CA THR A 41 -5.33 -0.82 -11.13
C THR A 41 -5.35 -1.83 -9.98
N HIS A 42 -4.20 -2.23 -9.42
CA HIS A 42 -4.08 -3.39 -8.52
C HIS A 42 -3.74 -3.09 -7.05
N LYS A 43 -3.57 -1.81 -6.68
CA LYS A 43 -3.24 -1.42 -5.30
C LYS A 43 -4.52 -1.26 -4.50
N THR A 44 -4.79 -0.07 -3.96
CA THR A 44 -6.04 0.23 -3.25
C THR A 44 -7.29 0.08 -4.11
N LEU A 45 -7.16 0.10 -5.46
CA LEU A 45 -8.26 -0.15 -6.39
C LEU A 45 -8.61 -1.64 -6.57
N ARG A 46 -7.79 -2.56 -6.03
CA ARG A 46 -8.05 -4.00 -5.92
C ARG A 46 -8.39 -4.75 -7.22
N GLY A 47 -8.01 -4.19 -8.37
CA GLY A 47 -8.18 -4.82 -9.69
C GLY A 47 -6.95 -5.61 -10.17
N PRO A 48 -6.90 -5.98 -11.46
CA PRO A 48 -5.78 -6.71 -12.04
C PRO A 48 -4.54 -5.82 -12.18
N ARG A 49 -3.36 -6.42 -12.40
CA ARG A 49 -2.14 -5.67 -12.75
C ARG A 49 -2.31 -4.99 -14.12
N GLY A 50 -2.10 -3.68 -14.15
CA GLY A 50 -2.30 -2.82 -15.31
C GLY A 50 -2.31 -1.34 -14.90
N GLY A 51 -2.46 -0.46 -15.90
CA GLY A 51 -2.57 0.99 -15.70
C GLY A 51 -3.71 1.65 -16.46
N VAL A 52 -3.98 2.90 -16.10
CA VAL A 52 -4.92 3.83 -16.75
C VAL A 52 -4.27 5.21 -16.83
N ILE A 53 -4.49 5.91 -17.94
CA ILE A 53 -4.11 7.30 -18.13
C ILE A 53 -5.41 8.09 -18.34
N LEU A 54 -5.69 9.02 -17.43
CA LEU A 54 -6.75 10.02 -17.57
C LEU A 54 -6.11 11.32 -18.04
N CYS A 55 -6.71 12.00 -19.00
CA CYS A 55 -6.24 13.29 -19.48
C CYS A 55 -7.39 14.18 -19.92
N LYS A 56 -7.12 15.48 -20.09
CA LYS A 56 -8.06 16.38 -20.77
C LYS A 56 -8.15 15.98 -22.25
N LYS A 57 -9.32 16.18 -22.86
CA LYS A 57 -9.61 15.77 -24.26
C LYS A 57 -8.58 16.27 -25.28
N THR A 58 -8.02 17.46 -25.08
CA THR A 58 -6.97 18.05 -25.94
C THR A 58 -5.72 17.19 -26.05
N TRP A 59 -5.45 16.31 -25.09
CA TRP A 59 -4.29 15.43 -25.05
C TRP A 59 -4.58 14.00 -25.50
N ALA A 60 -5.84 13.63 -25.70
CA ALA A 60 -6.25 12.23 -25.91
C ALA A 60 -5.51 11.58 -27.09
N GLN A 61 -5.53 12.22 -28.26
CA GLN A 61 -4.88 11.67 -29.47
C GLN A 61 -3.36 11.51 -29.30
N ALA A 62 -2.71 12.45 -28.61
CA ALA A 62 -1.28 12.39 -28.36
C ALA A 62 -0.93 11.22 -27.42
N ILE A 63 -1.71 11.02 -26.35
CA ILE A 63 -1.55 9.90 -25.42
C ILE A 63 -1.83 8.56 -26.11
N ASP A 64 -2.92 8.46 -26.87
CA ASP A 64 -3.27 7.23 -27.60
C ASP A 64 -2.14 6.82 -28.53
N LYS A 65 -1.60 7.77 -29.32
CA LYS A 65 -0.45 7.53 -30.21
C LYS A 65 0.82 7.12 -29.46
N ALA A 66 1.05 7.71 -28.28
CA ALA A 66 2.20 7.39 -27.43
C ALA A 66 2.10 5.97 -26.85
N VAL A 67 0.89 5.50 -26.52
CA VAL A 67 0.65 4.12 -26.08
C VAL A 67 0.79 3.18 -27.27
N PHE A 68 0.03 3.42 -28.34
CA PHE A 68 0.07 2.64 -29.57
C PHE A 68 0.01 3.56 -30.79
N PRO A 69 0.95 3.47 -31.75
CA PRO A 69 1.90 2.37 -31.93
C PRO A 69 3.29 2.61 -31.28
N ALA A 70 3.48 3.70 -30.53
CA ALA A 70 4.85 4.12 -30.18
C ALA A 70 5.54 3.26 -29.10
N THR A 71 4.83 2.83 -28.04
CA THR A 71 5.47 2.12 -26.90
C THR A 71 4.98 0.69 -26.71
N GLN A 72 3.74 0.38 -27.10
CA GLN A 72 3.12 -0.92 -26.93
C GLN A 72 2.62 -1.49 -28.27
N GLY A 73 2.44 -2.81 -28.30
CA GLY A 73 1.82 -3.55 -29.39
C GLY A 73 0.34 -3.88 -29.12
N GLY A 74 -0.05 -5.14 -29.33
CA GLY A 74 -1.43 -5.57 -29.13
C GLY A 74 -1.91 -5.45 -27.67
N PRO A 75 -3.14 -4.97 -27.43
CA PRO A 75 -3.68 -4.81 -26.08
C PRO A 75 -4.01 -6.17 -25.42
N PHE A 76 -3.82 -6.25 -24.10
CA PHE A 76 -4.21 -7.43 -23.31
C PHE A 76 -5.70 -7.37 -22.96
N MET A 77 -6.55 -7.85 -23.87
CA MET A 77 -8.01 -7.78 -23.73
C MET A 77 -8.55 -8.46 -22.47
N HIS A 78 -7.92 -9.56 -22.01
CA HIS A 78 -8.26 -10.23 -20.75
C HIS A 78 -8.03 -9.33 -19.52
N ILE A 79 -6.96 -8.52 -19.52
CA ILE A 79 -6.72 -7.52 -18.47
C ILE A 79 -7.71 -6.36 -18.56
N ILE A 80 -8.07 -5.92 -19.76
CA ILE A 80 -9.10 -4.88 -19.95
C ILE A 80 -10.45 -5.34 -19.40
N ALA A 81 -10.86 -6.58 -19.70
CA ALA A 81 -12.07 -7.16 -19.14
C ALA A 81 -12.03 -7.23 -17.60
N ALA A 82 -10.92 -7.70 -17.01
CA ALA A 82 -10.76 -7.74 -15.56
C ALA A 82 -10.75 -6.34 -14.91
N LYS A 83 -10.24 -5.30 -15.57
CA LYS A 83 -10.34 -3.91 -15.10
C LYS A 83 -11.80 -3.44 -15.06
N ALA A 84 -12.60 -3.77 -16.07
CA ALA A 84 -14.01 -3.40 -16.10
C ALA A 84 -14.78 -4.01 -14.91
N VAL A 85 -14.50 -5.26 -14.57
CA VAL A 85 -15.05 -5.91 -13.35
C VAL A 85 -14.61 -5.17 -12.09
N ALA A 86 -13.32 -4.90 -11.94
CA ALA A 86 -12.79 -4.19 -10.78
C ALA A 86 -13.36 -2.76 -10.63
N PHE A 87 -13.57 -2.04 -11.74
CA PHE A 87 -14.20 -0.71 -11.69
C PHE A 87 -15.67 -0.78 -11.31
N LYS A 88 -16.39 -1.81 -11.76
CA LYS A 88 -17.77 -2.05 -11.32
C LYS A 88 -17.83 -2.30 -9.82
N GLU A 89 -16.93 -3.12 -9.27
CA GLU A 89 -16.81 -3.34 -7.82
C GLU A 89 -16.46 -2.04 -7.08
N ALA A 90 -15.49 -1.28 -7.58
CA ALA A 90 -15.06 -0.02 -6.96
C ALA A 90 -16.15 1.06 -6.97
N ALA A 91 -17.13 0.97 -7.88
CA ALA A 91 -18.27 1.86 -7.95
C ALA A 91 -19.41 1.47 -6.97
N GLN A 92 -19.33 0.32 -6.31
CA GLN A 92 -20.35 -0.09 -5.34
C GLN A 92 -20.17 0.60 -3.98
N PRO A 93 -21.26 0.88 -3.23
CA PRO A 93 -21.18 1.50 -1.89
C PRO A 93 -20.27 0.74 -0.91
N GLU A 94 -20.25 -0.60 -0.98
CA GLU A 94 -19.46 -1.46 -0.09
C GLU A 94 -17.94 -1.23 -0.28
N PHE A 95 -17.52 -0.77 -1.46
CA PHE A 95 -16.12 -0.43 -1.70
C PHE A 95 -15.69 0.79 -0.87
N LYS A 96 -16.58 1.77 -0.69
CA LYS A 96 -16.30 2.92 0.18
C LYS A 96 -16.12 2.46 1.62
N THR A 97 -17.02 1.63 2.13
CA THR A 97 -16.89 1.02 3.48
C THR A 97 -15.58 0.24 3.63
N TYR A 98 -15.18 -0.52 2.61
CA TYR A 98 -13.88 -1.19 2.58
C TYR A 98 -12.72 -0.20 2.72
N ILE A 99 -12.72 0.89 1.97
CA ILE A 99 -11.65 1.91 2.04
C ILE A 99 -11.65 2.63 3.40
N GLU A 100 -12.81 2.94 3.98
CA GLU A 100 -12.89 3.49 5.34
C GLU A 100 -12.22 2.55 6.35
N ASN A 101 -12.46 1.24 6.23
CA ASN A 101 -11.79 0.23 7.05
C ASN A 101 -10.29 0.17 6.79
N VAL A 102 -9.83 0.31 5.54
CA VAL A 102 -8.39 0.36 5.20
C VAL A 102 -7.70 1.51 5.91
N ILE A 103 -8.26 2.72 5.84
CA ILE A 103 -7.71 3.92 6.47
C ILE A 103 -7.75 3.78 8.00
N ARG A 104 -8.90 3.35 8.55
CA ARG A 104 -9.04 3.11 10.00
C ARG A 104 -8.00 2.12 10.50
N ASN A 105 -7.84 0.99 9.82
CA ASN A 105 -6.84 -0.02 10.17
C ASN A 105 -5.41 0.57 10.10
N ALA A 106 -5.10 1.42 9.12
CA ALA A 106 -3.78 2.02 9.01
C ALA A 106 -3.50 2.97 10.20
N LYS A 107 -4.50 3.76 10.62
CA LYS A 107 -4.40 4.62 11.80
C LYS A 107 -4.17 3.81 13.08
N ILE A 108 -4.97 2.77 13.31
CA ILE A 108 -4.82 1.89 14.47
C ILE A 108 -3.47 1.19 14.49
N LEU A 109 -3.01 0.68 13.33
CA LEU A 109 -1.70 0.04 13.23
C LEU A 109 -0.57 1.04 13.54
N ALA A 110 -0.64 2.27 13.02
CA ALA A 110 0.34 3.30 13.32
C ALA A 110 0.37 3.66 14.81
N GLU A 111 -0.79 3.89 15.43
CA GLU A 111 -0.93 4.17 16.86
C GLU A 111 -0.37 3.02 17.71
N ALA A 112 -0.70 1.78 17.38
CA ALA A 112 -0.22 0.61 18.10
C ALA A 112 1.30 0.43 17.95
N LEU A 113 1.88 0.64 16.75
CA LEU A 113 3.34 0.58 16.55
C LEU A 113 4.07 1.65 17.37
N MET A 114 3.51 2.86 17.46
CA MET A 114 4.07 3.92 18.32
C MET A 114 3.94 3.60 19.81
N ALA A 115 2.82 3.01 20.24
CA ALA A 115 2.65 2.53 21.63
C ALA A 115 3.66 1.44 21.98
N GLU A 116 4.02 0.62 20.99
CA GLU A 116 5.12 -0.34 21.07
C GLU A 116 6.51 0.32 20.90
N GLY A 117 6.64 1.64 20.92
CA GLY A 117 7.92 2.37 20.90
C GLY A 117 8.66 2.37 19.57
N LEU A 118 8.00 2.05 18.45
CA LEU A 118 8.56 2.24 17.11
C LEU A 118 8.31 3.67 16.61
N CYS A 119 9.21 4.18 15.77
CA CYS A 119 9.10 5.54 15.24
C CYS A 119 8.31 5.56 13.93
N VAL A 120 7.05 6.01 13.97
CA VAL A 120 6.27 6.25 12.75
C VAL A 120 6.65 7.62 12.18
N VAL A 121 7.10 7.65 10.91
CA VAL A 121 7.42 8.90 10.21
C VAL A 121 6.16 9.76 10.13
N THR A 122 6.29 11.06 10.44
CA THR A 122 5.18 12.03 10.61
C THR A 122 4.23 11.80 11.80
N GLY A 123 4.44 10.76 12.62
CA GLY A 123 3.63 10.50 13.82
C GLY A 123 2.25 9.88 13.55
N GLY A 124 2.00 9.37 12.35
CA GLY A 124 0.71 8.75 12.02
C GLY A 124 0.55 8.47 10.52
N THR A 125 -0.70 8.41 10.06
CA THR A 125 -1.04 8.30 8.63
C THR A 125 -2.45 8.82 8.35
N ASP A 126 -2.62 9.46 7.19
CA ASP A 126 -3.91 9.87 6.64
C ASP A 126 -4.39 8.96 5.51
N ASN A 127 -3.62 7.93 5.16
CA ASN A 127 -3.94 7.00 4.08
C ASN A 127 -3.71 5.54 4.49
N HIS A 128 -3.41 4.66 3.54
CA HIS A 128 -3.23 3.23 3.74
C HIS A 128 -1.79 2.79 4.01
N ILE A 129 -0.83 3.71 4.04
CA ILE A 129 0.61 3.45 4.17
C ILE A 129 1.11 3.97 5.51
N ILE A 130 2.01 3.22 6.13
CA ILE A 130 2.75 3.61 7.33
C ILE A 130 4.23 3.41 7.04
N LEU A 131 5.05 4.39 7.41
CA LEU A 131 6.50 4.33 7.24
C LEU A 131 7.15 4.35 8.61
N ILE A 132 8.00 3.36 8.89
CA ILE A 132 8.70 3.22 10.17
C ILE A 132 10.16 3.59 9.98
N ASP A 133 10.66 4.49 10.82
CA ASP A 133 12.08 4.76 11.00
C ASP A 133 12.65 3.79 12.03
N LEU A 134 13.68 3.05 11.64
CA LEU A 134 14.27 1.98 12.45
C LEU A 134 15.56 2.43 13.16
N ARG A 135 16.02 3.66 12.93
CA ARG A 135 17.28 4.17 13.52
C ARG A 135 17.24 4.18 15.04
N ASN A 136 16.08 4.42 15.65
CA ASN A 136 15.92 4.42 17.11
C ASN A 136 16.11 3.04 17.75
N ILE A 137 15.99 1.96 16.98
CA ILE A 137 16.23 0.58 17.42
C ILE A 137 17.48 -0.04 16.79
N GLY A 138 18.28 0.76 16.07
CA GLY A 138 19.57 0.34 15.55
C GLY A 138 19.51 -0.69 14.42
N LEU A 139 18.38 -0.82 13.72
CA LEU A 139 18.23 -1.74 12.59
C LEU A 139 18.21 -0.99 11.25
N THR A 140 18.77 -1.62 10.23
CA THR A 140 18.56 -1.21 8.83
C THR A 140 17.22 -1.73 8.30
N GLY A 141 16.72 -1.11 7.22
CA GLY A 141 15.52 -1.60 6.54
C GLY A 141 15.70 -3.01 5.99
N LYS A 142 16.90 -3.34 5.49
CA LYS A 142 17.25 -4.67 4.99
C LYS A 142 17.17 -5.74 6.09
N GLU A 143 17.74 -5.48 7.26
CA GLU A 143 17.68 -6.41 8.39
C GLU A 143 16.26 -6.59 8.90
N ALA A 144 15.53 -5.48 9.11
CA ALA A 144 14.15 -5.52 9.56
C ALA A 144 13.24 -6.29 8.59
N GLN A 145 13.41 -6.09 7.28
CA GLN A 145 12.67 -6.84 6.28
C GLN A 145 12.95 -8.34 6.40
N GLN A 146 14.21 -8.75 6.51
CA GLN A 146 14.58 -10.17 6.63
C GLN A 146 14.01 -10.81 7.90
N LEU A 147 14.17 -10.15 9.06
CA LEU A 147 13.65 -10.64 10.34
C LEU A 147 12.13 -10.88 10.30
N LEU A 148 11.40 -9.94 9.69
CA LEU A 148 9.95 -10.06 9.55
C LEU A 148 9.56 -11.12 8.52
N ASP A 149 10.28 -11.23 7.40
CA ASP A 149 10.05 -12.28 6.40
C ASP A 149 10.24 -13.68 7.01
N ASP A 150 11.25 -13.88 7.88
CA ASP A 150 11.55 -15.17 8.53
C ASP A 150 10.42 -15.68 9.46
N ILE A 151 9.63 -14.76 10.03
CA ILE A 151 8.44 -15.10 10.84
C ILE A 151 7.13 -15.07 10.05
N GLY A 152 7.18 -14.81 8.74
CA GLY A 152 6.01 -14.79 7.86
C GLY A 152 5.30 -13.44 7.74
N VAL A 153 5.95 -12.34 8.11
CA VAL A 153 5.45 -10.96 7.95
C VAL A 153 6.17 -10.27 6.80
N THR A 154 5.52 -10.20 5.65
CA THR A 154 6.12 -9.56 4.47
C THR A 154 5.97 -8.04 4.51
N VAL A 155 7.11 -7.35 4.51
CA VAL A 155 7.21 -5.89 4.42
C VAL A 155 8.18 -5.49 3.32
N ASN A 156 8.36 -4.19 3.11
CA ASN A 156 9.35 -3.68 2.17
C ASN A 156 10.27 -2.69 2.88
N LYS A 157 11.59 -2.92 2.79
CA LYS A 157 12.58 -1.90 3.16
C LYS A 157 12.35 -0.64 2.32
N ASN A 158 12.38 0.52 2.95
CA ASN A 158 12.03 1.79 2.33
C ASN A 158 12.94 2.90 2.86
N ALA A 159 13.38 3.78 1.96
CA ALA A 159 14.09 4.98 2.38
C ALA A 159 13.16 5.90 3.19
N ILE A 160 13.73 6.65 4.12
CA ILE A 160 13.01 7.61 4.95
C ILE A 160 13.52 9.04 4.71
N PRO A 161 12.85 10.08 5.20
CA PRO A 161 13.40 11.43 5.14
C PRO A 161 14.80 11.50 5.78
N PHE A 162 15.75 12.11 5.06
CA PHE A 162 17.15 12.24 5.50
C PHE A 162 17.82 10.89 5.81
N ASP A 163 17.53 9.86 5.01
CA ASP A 163 18.16 8.55 5.13
C ASP A 163 19.66 8.64 4.78
N THR A 164 20.52 8.17 5.69
CA THR A 164 21.97 8.11 5.51
C THR A 164 22.45 6.81 4.88
N ASN A 165 21.60 5.78 4.84
CA ASN A 165 21.90 4.49 4.23
C ASN A 165 21.60 4.50 2.73
N SER A 166 22.24 3.59 1.99
CA SER A 166 22.01 3.47 0.55
C SER A 166 20.61 2.94 0.24
N PRO A 167 20.07 3.18 -0.98
CA PRO A 167 18.79 2.62 -1.42
C PRO A 167 18.69 1.08 -1.35
N LEU A 168 19.82 0.37 -1.31
CA LEU A 168 19.86 -1.09 -1.19
C LEU A 168 19.72 -1.58 0.27
N VAL A 169 19.97 -0.71 1.25
CA VAL A 169 19.98 -1.04 2.68
C VAL A 169 18.81 -0.37 3.40
N THR A 170 18.67 0.96 3.20
CA THR A 170 17.67 1.86 3.80
C THR A 170 17.62 1.88 5.33
N SER A 171 16.93 2.85 5.91
CA SER A 171 16.76 2.98 7.37
C SER A 171 15.32 2.81 7.85
N GLY A 172 14.40 2.41 6.97
CA GLY A 172 13.01 2.18 7.34
C GLY A 172 12.36 1.00 6.63
N ILE A 173 11.13 0.72 7.05
CA ILE A 173 10.21 -0.23 6.41
C ILE A 173 8.86 0.42 6.15
N ARG A 174 8.19 -0.01 5.08
CA ARG A 174 6.86 0.46 4.71
C ARG A 174 5.84 -0.65 4.89
N LEU A 175 4.76 -0.31 5.60
CA LEU A 175 3.62 -1.16 5.87
C LEU A 175 2.39 -0.62 5.12
N GLY A 176 1.41 -1.49 4.87
CA GLY A 176 0.12 -1.07 4.37
C GLY A 176 -1.00 -2.06 4.69
N THR A 177 -2.19 -1.53 4.88
CA THR A 177 -3.37 -2.29 5.36
C THR A 177 -4.35 -2.83 4.30
N PRO A 178 -4.29 -2.53 2.98
CA PRO A 178 -5.31 -3.01 2.04
C PRO A 178 -5.44 -4.54 1.97
N ALA A 179 -4.32 -5.28 2.04
CA ALA A 179 -4.32 -6.73 1.90
C ALA A 179 -4.97 -7.42 3.11
N VAL A 180 -4.54 -7.06 4.33
CA VAL A 180 -5.11 -7.61 5.57
C VAL A 180 -6.57 -7.20 5.77
N THR A 181 -6.93 -5.97 5.37
CA THR A 181 -8.33 -5.51 5.42
C THR A 181 -9.21 -6.30 4.44
N THR A 182 -8.70 -6.64 3.25
CA THR A 182 -9.43 -7.48 2.28
C THR A 182 -9.68 -8.89 2.83
N ARG A 183 -8.78 -9.40 3.67
CA ARG A 183 -8.96 -10.68 4.38
C ARG A 183 -9.95 -10.61 5.55
N GLY A 184 -10.46 -9.43 5.89
CA GLY A 184 -11.40 -9.25 6.99
C GLY A 184 -10.78 -8.83 8.33
N MET A 185 -9.47 -8.58 8.40
CA MET A 185 -8.81 -8.15 9.63
C MET A 185 -9.23 -6.72 10.02
N GLY A 186 -9.44 -6.49 11.33
CA GLY A 186 -9.90 -5.23 11.90
C GLY A 186 -8.96 -4.66 12.97
N VAL A 187 -9.54 -3.92 13.91
CA VAL A 187 -8.83 -3.12 14.93
C VAL A 187 -7.94 -3.99 15.83
N GLU A 188 -8.48 -5.09 16.35
CA GLU A 188 -7.75 -5.96 17.28
C GLU A 188 -6.61 -6.69 16.60
N GLU A 189 -6.81 -7.13 15.35
CA GLU A 189 -5.75 -7.71 14.51
C GLU A 189 -4.63 -6.71 14.25
N MET A 190 -4.94 -5.42 14.01
CA MET A 190 -3.90 -4.40 13.80
C MET A 190 -3.02 -4.21 15.04
N LYS A 191 -3.61 -4.23 16.24
CA LYS A 191 -2.86 -4.16 17.51
C LYS A 191 -2.00 -5.41 17.73
N GLU A 192 -2.50 -6.58 17.35
CA GLU A 192 -1.73 -7.83 17.42
C GLU A 192 -0.57 -7.84 16.43
N ILE A 193 -0.79 -7.41 15.18
CA ILE A 193 0.25 -7.25 14.15
C ILE A 193 1.33 -6.27 14.63
N ALA A 194 0.93 -5.14 15.23
CA ALA A 194 1.88 -4.17 15.78
C ALA A 194 2.80 -4.79 16.83
N ARG A 195 2.23 -5.56 17.76
CA ARG A 195 2.97 -6.29 18.80
C ARG A 195 3.94 -7.31 18.22
N ILE A 196 3.49 -8.11 17.24
CA ILE A 196 4.34 -9.08 16.54
C ILE A 196 5.54 -8.38 15.90
N ILE A 197 5.30 -7.31 15.14
CA ILE A 197 6.35 -6.55 14.47
C ILE A 197 7.34 -5.98 15.49
N ALA A 198 6.84 -5.30 16.53
CA ALA A 198 7.70 -4.65 17.51
C ALA A 198 8.54 -5.64 18.32
N LEU A 199 7.97 -6.76 18.77
CA LEU A 199 8.69 -7.77 19.52
C LEU A 199 9.79 -8.43 18.68
N THR A 200 9.51 -8.75 17.41
CA THR A 200 10.51 -9.29 16.49
C THR A 200 11.65 -8.32 16.25
N LEU A 201 11.35 -7.04 15.98
CA LEU A 201 12.37 -6.04 15.67
C LEU A 201 13.21 -5.64 16.88
N LYS A 202 12.64 -5.61 18.08
CA LYS A 202 13.37 -5.29 19.31
C LYS A 202 14.22 -6.44 19.85
N ASN A 203 13.96 -7.66 19.41
CA ASN A 203 14.67 -8.86 19.87
C ASN A 203 15.29 -9.64 18.69
N PRO A 204 16.11 -9.00 17.84
CA PRO A 204 16.55 -9.57 16.56
C PRO A 204 17.41 -10.84 16.70
N GLN A 205 18.06 -11.03 17.86
CA GLN A 205 18.94 -12.18 18.13
C GLN A 205 18.31 -13.26 19.01
N GLN A 206 17.05 -13.12 19.42
CA GLN A 206 16.39 -14.07 20.32
C GLN A 206 15.53 -15.06 19.54
N SER A 207 16.10 -16.22 19.19
CA SER A 207 15.41 -17.26 18.41
C SER A 207 14.09 -17.72 19.03
N ALA A 208 14.01 -17.81 20.36
CA ALA A 208 12.77 -18.16 21.07
C ALA A 208 11.64 -17.14 20.82
N VAL A 209 11.96 -15.85 20.77
CA VAL A 209 10.99 -14.79 20.44
C VAL A 209 10.54 -14.92 18.99
N GLN A 210 11.47 -15.18 18.06
CA GLN A 210 11.13 -15.33 16.64
C GLN A 210 10.20 -16.52 16.40
N GLU A 211 10.47 -17.68 17.02
CA GLU A 211 9.60 -18.85 16.88
C GLU A 211 8.20 -18.60 17.49
N GLN A 212 8.16 -17.93 18.65
CA GLN A 212 6.89 -17.54 19.27
C GLN A 212 6.09 -16.58 18.35
N MET A 213 6.73 -15.56 17.78
CA MET A 213 6.08 -14.59 16.90
C MET A 213 5.61 -15.24 15.60
N LYS A 214 6.39 -16.17 15.04
CA LYS A 214 5.98 -17.00 13.90
C LYS A 214 4.72 -17.83 14.20
N GLY A 215 4.64 -18.40 15.39
CA GLY A 215 3.44 -19.07 15.89
C GLY A 215 2.22 -18.14 15.93
N LYS A 216 2.39 -16.91 16.42
CA LYS A 216 1.34 -15.89 16.44
C LYS A 216 0.91 -15.43 15.05
N VAL A 217 1.85 -15.29 14.11
CA VAL A 217 1.54 -14.99 12.70
C VAL A 217 0.68 -16.10 12.09
N LYS A 218 0.98 -17.37 12.40
CA LYS A 218 0.16 -18.50 11.95
C LYS A 218 -1.23 -18.48 12.57
N GLU A 219 -1.34 -18.16 13.86
CA GLU A 219 -2.62 -18.05 14.59
C GLU A 219 -3.51 -16.93 14.05
N ILE A 220 -2.97 -15.73 13.82
CA ILE A 220 -3.76 -14.64 13.24
C ILE A 220 -4.18 -14.95 11.81
N THR A 221 -3.30 -15.53 10.99
CA THR A 221 -3.62 -15.80 9.59
C THR A 221 -4.58 -16.98 9.41
N SER A 222 -4.61 -17.95 10.32
CA SER A 222 -5.55 -19.09 10.26
C SER A 222 -7.00 -18.68 10.57
N ARG A 223 -7.21 -17.59 11.32
CA ARG A 223 -8.54 -17.00 11.57
C ARG A 223 -9.15 -16.32 10.34
N PHE A 224 -8.34 -16.00 9.33
CA PHE A 224 -8.76 -15.26 8.12
C PHE A 224 -8.30 -15.97 6.82
N PRO A 225 -8.77 -17.18 6.53
CA PRO A 225 -8.44 -17.93 5.31
C PRO A 225 -8.75 -17.14 4.02
N LEU A 226 -7.94 -17.34 2.97
CA LEU A 226 -8.09 -16.62 1.68
C LEU A 226 -9.14 -17.24 0.75
N TYR A 227 -9.35 -18.56 0.83
CA TYR A 227 -10.22 -19.31 -0.05
C TYR A 227 -10.99 -20.39 0.72
N ASP A 228 -12.03 -20.01 1.47
CA ASP A 228 -12.89 -20.97 2.19
C ASP A 228 -13.48 -22.05 1.27
N ALA A 229 -13.74 -21.70 0.02
CA ALA A 229 -14.39 -22.57 -0.96
C ALA A 229 -13.43 -23.43 -1.83
N ARG A 230 -12.10 -23.31 -1.66
CA ARG A 230 -11.12 -24.10 -2.44
C ARG A 230 -10.26 -25.04 -1.58
N THR A 231 -10.52 -25.12 -0.28
CA THR A 231 -9.81 -26.03 0.63
C THR A 231 -10.49 -27.39 0.77
N ASN A 232 -11.47 -27.70 -0.09
CA ASN A 232 -12.12 -29.01 -0.21
C ASN A 232 -11.66 -29.76 -1.48
N ASP A 233 -10.36 -29.74 -1.77
CA ASP A 233 -9.72 -30.68 -2.69
C ASP A 233 -8.64 -31.47 -1.92
#